data_AF-A0A3E0WA97-F1
#
_entry.id   AF-A0A3E0WA97-F1
#
_cell.length_a   1.000
_cell.length_b   1.000
_cell.length_c   1.000
_cell.angle_alpha   90.00
_cell.angle_beta   90.00
_cell.angle_gamma   90.00
#
_symmetry.space_group_name_H-M   'P 1'
#
loop_
_entity.id
_entity.type
_entity.pdbx_description
1 polymer ?
#
loop_
_entity_poly.entity_id
_entity_poly.type
_entity_poly.pdbx_seq_one_letter_code
_entity_poly.pdbx_strand_id
1 'polypeptide(L)'
;MGSFVEDTNPNDLDTVAFLFRPPGVGDSSALADLMEINSAIFDRAKVRASHGVDFIPVDLEGAQEELIKEVCYWLGMFSHRRNDDLWKGVLQITLEDEAEDKAAYALLETLTVKLSA
;
A
#
# COMPACT_ATOMS: atom_id res chain seq x y z
N MET A 1 0.63 -11.36 -9.31
CA MET A 1 0.60 -10.67 -10.62
C MET A 1 0.57 -11.70 -11.72
N GLY A 2 -0.42 -11.61 -12.62
CA GLY A 2 -0.55 -12.50 -13.77
C GLY A 2 0.68 -12.42 -14.68
N SER A 3 1.06 -13.56 -15.24
CA SER A 3 2.24 -13.69 -16.10
C SER A 3 1.87 -13.26 -17.53
N PHE A 4 2.52 -12.22 -18.06
CA PHE A 4 2.47 -11.82 -19.48
C PHE A 4 3.15 -12.85 -20.41
N VAL A 5 3.64 -13.96 -19.86
CA VAL A 5 4.49 -14.95 -20.56
C VAL A 5 3.67 -16.12 -21.13
N GLU A 6 2.38 -16.23 -20.80
CA GLU A 6 1.49 -17.26 -21.34
C GLU A 6 0.51 -16.67 -22.36
N ASP A 7 -0.02 -17.51 -23.27
CA ASP A 7 -0.96 -17.18 -24.36
C ASP A 7 -2.28 -16.65 -23.78
N THR A 8 -2.21 -15.42 -23.29
CA THR A 8 -3.23 -14.77 -22.48
C THR A 8 -4.01 -13.80 -23.35
N ASN A 9 -5.32 -13.81 -23.15
CA ASN A 9 -6.25 -12.92 -23.82
C ASN A 9 -5.75 -11.47 -23.67
N PRO A 10 -5.54 -10.69 -24.74
CA PRO A 10 -4.89 -9.37 -24.68
C PRO A 10 -5.61 -8.33 -23.81
N ASN A 11 -6.83 -8.62 -23.34
CA ASN A 11 -7.66 -7.76 -22.50
C ASN A 11 -7.61 -8.11 -21.00
N ASP A 12 -6.55 -8.79 -20.54
CA ASP A 12 -6.34 -9.15 -19.13
C ASP A 12 -5.01 -8.59 -18.61
N LEU A 13 -4.87 -7.27 -18.70
CA LEU A 13 -3.70 -6.55 -18.21
C LEU A 13 -4.09 -5.65 -17.04
N ASP A 14 -3.36 -5.80 -15.93
CA ASP A 14 -3.35 -4.83 -14.84
C ASP A 14 -2.23 -3.80 -15.08
N THR A 15 -2.59 -2.52 -15.06
CA THR A 15 -1.65 -1.40 -15.18
C THR A 15 -1.59 -0.60 -13.89
N VAL A 16 -0.38 -0.31 -13.44
CA VAL A 16 -0.12 0.46 -12.22
C VAL A 16 0.64 1.73 -12.60
N ALA A 17 0.15 2.89 -12.18
CA ALA A 17 0.83 4.17 -12.41
C ALA A 17 1.13 4.86 -11.09
N PHE A 18 2.41 5.17 -10.88
CA PHE A 18 2.88 5.92 -9.72
C PHE A 18 2.90 7.41 -10.06
N LEU A 19 2.22 8.21 -9.25
CA LEU A 19 1.91 9.60 -9.55
C LEU A 19 2.35 10.49 -8.38
N PHE A 20 2.94 11.63 -8.71
CA PHE A 20 3.01 12.78 -7.79
C PHE A 20 1.75 13.61 -7.95
N ARG A 21 1.31 14.24 -6.87
CA ARG A 21 0.15 15.14 -6.90
C ARG A 21 0.48 16.37 -7.72
N PRO A 22 -0.45 16.83 -8.59
CA PRO A 22 -0.23 18.05 -9.35
C PRO A 22 -0.25 19.27 -8.43
N PRO A 23 0.33 20.42 -8.85
CA PRO A 23 0.26 21.65 -8.09
C PRO A 23 -1.18 22.03 -7.73
N GLY A 24 -1.42 22.36 -6.45
CA GLY A 24 -2.75 22.69 -5.93
C GLY A 24 -3.52 21.53 -5.31
N VAL A 25 -3.00 20.30 -5.40
CA VAL A 25 -3.56 19.12 -4.73
C VAL A 25 -2.67 18.77 -3.53
N GLY A 26 -3.03 19.30 -2.36
CA GLY A 26 -2.19 19.23 -1.16
C GLY A 26 -2.32 17.93 -0.36
N ASP A 27 -3.45 17.24 -0.45
CA ASP A 27 -3.77 16.09 0.38
C ASP A 27 -4.54 15.00 -0.41
N SER A 28 -4.71 13.84 0.23
CA SER A 28 -5.42 12.70 -0.34
C SER A 28 -6.89 12.99 -0.65
N SER A 29 -7.54 13.92 0.07
CA SER A 29 -8.94 14.27 -0.19
C SER A 29 -9.06 15.06 -1.49
N ALA A 30 -8.20 16.07 -1.67
CA ALA A 30 -8.15 16.85 -2.89
C ALA A 30 -7.77 15.98 -4.11
N LEU A 31 -6.91 14.97 -3.90
CA LEU A 31 -6.56 14.01 -4.94
C LEU A 31 -7.77 13.12 -5.31
N ALA A 32 -8.52 12.64 -4.31
CA ALA A 32 -9.74 11.86 -4.53
C ALA A 32 -10.79 12.67 -5.31
N ASP A 33 -11.01 13.94 -4.96
CA ASP A 33 -11.91 14.83 -5.68
C ASP A 33 -11.48 15.02 -7.14
N LEU A 34 -10.17 15.21 -7.38
CA LEU A 34 -9.63 15.31 -8.73
C LEU A 34 -9.85 14.01 -9.52
N MET A 35 -9.60 12.86 -8.91
CA MET A 35 -9.80 11.56 -9.55
C MET A 35 -11.28 11.32 -9.88
N GLU A 36 -12.20 11.70 -8.99
CA GLU A 36 -13.64 11.54 -9.20
C GLU A 36 -14.15 12.40 -10.37
N ILE A 37 -13.74 13.67 -10.42
CA ILE A 37 -14.06 14.58 -11.53
C ILE A 37 -13.52 14.02 -12.86
N ASN A 38 -12.39 13.33 -12.82
CA ASN A 38 -11.75 12.69 -13.96
C ASN A 38 -11.99 11.16 -14.01
N SER A 39 -13.13 10.70 -13.48
CA SER A 39 -13.42 9.26 -13.32
C SER A 39 -13.38 8.48 -14.63
N ALA A 40 -13.52 9.10 -15.80
CA ALA A 40 -13.33 8.42 -17.08
C ALA A 40 -11.95 7.73 -17.22
N ILE A 41 -10.92 8.23 -16.53
CA ILE A 41 -9.56 7.67 -16.54
C ILE A 41 -9.09 7.12 -15.18
N PHE A 42 -9.79 7.42 -14.08
CA PHE A 42 -9.41 6.97 -12.73
C PHE A 42 -10.38 5.96 -12.11
N ASP A 43 -11.61 5.85 -12.61
CA ASP A 43 -12.52 4.78 -12.18
C ASP A 43 -12.15 3.49 -12.90
N ARG A 44 -11.74 2.49 -12.12
CA ARG A 44 -11.28 1.20 -12.64
C ARG A 44 -12.32 0.51 -13.53
N ALA A 45 -13.60 0.58 -13.19
CA ALA A 45 -14.65 -0.06 -13.98
C ALA A 45 -14.86 0.66 -15.32
N LYS A 46 -14.82 2.00 -15.33
CA LYS A 46 -14.91 2.81 -16.56
C LYS A 46 -13.69 2.59 -17.46
N VAL A 47 -12.50 2.52 -16.88
CA VAL A 47 -11.26 2.25 -17.63
C VAL A 47 -11.29 0.85 -18.23
N ARG A 48 -11.67 -0.17 -17.45
CA ARG A 48 -11.81 -1.55 -17.95
C ARG A 48 -12.81 -1.65 -19.08
N ALA A 49 -13.96 -0.98 -18.96
CA ALA A 49 -14.97 -0.96 -20.01
C ALA A 49 -14.50 -0.26 -21.30
N SER A 50 -13.70 0.81 -21.17
CA SER A 50 -13.29 1.65 -22.31
C SER A 50 -12.00 1.16 -22.99
N HIS A 51 -11.09 0.55 -22.23
CA HIS A 51 -9.73 0.23 -22.66
C HIS A 51 -9.35 -1.25 -22.53
N GLY A 52 -10.20 -2.07 -21.91
CA GLY A 52 -9.94 -3.52 -21.74
C GLY A 52 -8.81 -3.84 -20.78
N VAL A 53 -8.41 -2.91 -19.92
CA VAL A 53 -7.34 -3.07 -18.93
C VAL A 53 -7.81 -2.56 -17.57
N ASP A 54 -7.26 -3.11 -16.50
CA ASP A 54 -7.39 -2.51 -15.18
C ASP A 54 -6.33 -1.43 -15.00
N PHE A 55 -6.72 -0.31 -14.38
CA PHE A 55 -5.83 0.80 -14.07
C PHE A 55 -5.86 1.12 -12.58
N ILE A 56 -4.68 1.14 -11.98
CA ILE A 56 -4.47 1.33 -10.56
C ILE A 56 -3.53 2.54 -10.38
N PRO A 57 -4.08 3.75 -10.13
CA PRO A 57 -3.28 4.92 -9.80
C PRO A 57 -2.77 4.83 -8.36
N VAL A 58 -1.51 5.20 -8.14
CA VAL A 58 -0.82 5.12 -6.85
C VAL A 58 -0.26 6.48 -6.50
N ASP A 59 -0.69 7.03 -5.38
CA ASP A 59 -0.21 8.31 -4.86
C ASP A 59 1.12 8.13 -4.13
N LEU A 60 2.21 8.64 -4.71
CA LEU A 60 3.55 8.58 -4.10
C LEU A 60 3.71 9.52 -2.90
N GLU A 61 2.81 10.47 -2.73
CA GLU A 61 2.79 11.40 -1.60
C GLU A 61 1.72 11.02 -0.57
N GLY A 62 1.13 9.82 -0.72
CA GLY A 62 0.20 9.21 0.22
C GLY A 62 0.87 8.74 1.53
N ALA A 63 0.05 8.14 2.40
CA ALA A 63 0.57 7.51 3.61
C ALA A 63 1.55 6.38 3.25
N GLN A 64 2.73 6.40 3.87
CA GLN A 64 3.81 5.46 3.56
C GLN A 64 3.40 4.01 3.82
N GLU A 65 2.61 3.79 4.86
CA GLU A 65 2.07 2.48 5.23
C GLU A 65 1.20 1.91 4.12
N GLU A 66 0.42 2.75 3.44
CA GLU A 66 -0.46 2.31 2.36
C GLU A 66 0.34 1.95 1.11
N LEU A 67 1.35 2.75 0.76
CA LEU A 67 2.28 2.44 -0.32
C LEU A 67 3.02 1.12 -0.08
N ILE A 68 3.47 0.87 1.15
CA ILE A 68 4.12 -0.38 1.54
C ILE A 68 3.17 -1.57 1.38
N LYS A 69 1.91 -1.45 1.81
CA LYS A 69 0.91 -2.52 1.66
C LYS A 69 0.68 -2.87 0.19
N GLU A 70 0.48 -1.87 -0.67
CA GLU A 70 0.26 -2.07 -2.11
C GLU A 70 1.45 -2.78 -2.76
N VAL A 71 2.67 -2.32 -2.49
CA VAL A 71 3.90 -2.96 -3.00
C VAL A 71 4.03 -4.39 -2.49
N CYS A 72 3.78 -4.65 -1.21
CA CYS A 72 3.83 -6.00 -0.66
C CYS A 72 2.75 -6.91 -1.28
N TYR A 73 1.56 -6.40 -1.57
CA TYR A 73 0.53 -7.14 -2.29
C TYR A 73 0.99 -7.50 -3.72
N TRP A 74 1.52 -6.54 -4.48
CA TRP A 74 1.97 -6.79 -5.85
C TRP A 74 3.17 -7.74 -5.94
N LEU A 75 4.07 -7.69 -4.97
CA LEU A 75 5.21 -8.61 -4.85
C LEU A 75 4.80 -9.99 -4.29
N GLY A 76 3.52 -10.23 -4.00
CA GLY A 76 3.03 -11.51 -3.47
C GLY A 76 3.49 -11.80 -2.04
N MET A 77 3.96 -10.78 -1.31
CA MET A 77 4.30 -10.88 0.11
C MET A 77 3.04 -11.02 0.97
N PHE A 78 1.93 -10.45 0.50
CA PHE A 78 0.57 -10.80 0.92
C PHE A 78 -0.10 -11.52 -0.24
N SER A 79 -0.55 -12.75 -0.02
CA SER A 79 -1.32 -13.46 -1.03
C SER A 79 -2.50 -14.20 -0.41
N HIS A 80 -3.63 -14.06 -1.09
CA HIS A 80 -4.73 -15.00 -0.95
C HIS A 80 -4.33 -16.32 -1.57
N ARG A 81 -4.44 -17.41 -0.81
CA ARG A 81 -4.53 -18.73 -1.42
C ARG A 81 -5.92 -18.86 -2.05
N ARG A 82 -5.97 -18.88 -3.38
CA ARG A 82 -7.20 -18.96 -4.20
C ARG A 82 -8.16 -20.11 -3.84
N ASN A 83 -7.68 -21.14 -3.14
CA ASN A 83 -8.44 -22.34 -2.82
C ASN A 83 -9.11 -22.30 -1.44
N ASP A 84 -8.63 -21.48 -0.51
CA ASP A 84 -9.13 -21.45 0.87
C ASP A 84 -9.27 -20.04 1.46
N ASP A 85 -9.10 -19.01 0.63
CA ASP A 85 -9.21 -17.60 1.00
C ASP A 85 -8.33 -17.18 2.20
N LEU A 86 -7.32 -17.99 2.54
CA LEU A 86 -6.41 -17.69 3.63
C LEU A 86 -5.37 -16.66 3.18
N TRP A 87 -5.22 -15.63 4.01
CA TRP A 87 -4.18 -14.63 3.86
C TRP A 87 -2.87 -15.16 4.43
N LYS A 88 -1.87 -15.36 3.57
CA LYS A 88 -0.48 -15.46 3.98
C LYS A 88 0.14 -14.08 3.82
N GLY A 89 0.80 -13.56 4.86
CA GLY A 89 1.26 -12.19 4.88
C GLY A 89 2.36 -11.89 5.90
N VAL A 90 2.74 -10.62 5.94
CA VAL A 90 3.61 -10.03 6.97
C VAL A 90 2.74 -9.38 8.03
N LEU A 91 3.00 -9.65 9.31
CA LEU A 91 2.34 -8.92 10.39
C LEU A 91 2.94 -7.52 10.47
N GLN A 92 2.17 -6.49 10.09
CA GLN A 92 2.55 -5.10 10.34
C GLN A 92 2.22 -4.79 11.80
N ILE A 93 3.27 -4.49 12.57
CA ILE A 93 3.16 -4.05 13.96
C ILE A 93 3.64 -2.60 13.98
N THR A 94 2.81 -1.70 14.49
CA THR A 94 3.28 -0.36 14.85
C THR A 94 4.25 -0.53 15.99
N LEU A 95 5.51 -0.13 15.79
CA LEU A 95 6.44 0.00 16.90
C LEU A 95 5.91 1.12 17.80
N GLU A 96 5.85 0.83 19.09
CA GLU A 96 5.14 1.57 20.14
C GLU A 96 5.47 3.08 20.23
N ASP A 97 4.63 3.79 20.98
CA ASP A 97 4.68 5.24 21.24
C ASP A 97 6.06 5.65 21.82
N GLU A 98 6.55 6.84 21.48
CA GLU A 98 7.74 7.46 22.10
C GLU A 98 7.70 7.41 23.65
N ALA A 99 6.51 7.39 24.25
CA ALA A 99 6.29 7.20 25.69
C ALA A 99 6.68 5.79 26.19
N GLU A 100 6.39 4.74 25.43
CA GLU A 100 6.73 3.36 25.77
C GLU A 100 8.24 3.12 25.61
N ASP A 101 8.86 3.71 24.58
CA ASP A 101 10.31 3.73 24.44
C ASP A 101 10.98 4.41 25.64
N LYS A 102 10.48 5.58 26.07
CA LYS A 102 10.99 6.28 27.27
C LYS A 102 10.86 5.43 28.53
N ALA A 103 9.73 4.74 28.70
CA ALA A 103 9.51 3.86 29.83
C ALA A 103 10.47 2.65 29.83
N ALA A 104 10.71 2.06 28.65
CA ALA A 104 11.65 0.96 28.47
C ALA A 104 13.10 1.38 28.79
N TYR A 105 13.53 2.56 28.31
CA TYR A 105 14.84 3.12 28.63
C TYR A 105 15.03 3.33 30.13
N ALA A 106 14.05 3.91 30.83
CA ALA A 106 14.11 4.10 32.27
C ALA A 106 14.26 2.77 33.04
N LEU A 107 13.56 1.71 32.60
CA LEU A 107 13.67 0.39 33.19
C LEU A 107 15.08 -0.20 33.02
N LEU A 108 15.68 -0.07 31.83
CA LEU A 108 17.04 -0.55 31.54
C LEU A 108 18.08 0.14 32.42
N GLU A 109 17.98 1.46 32.62
CA GLU A 109 18.87 2.20 33.54
C GLU A 109 18.76 1.65 34.96
N THR A 110 17.52 1.42 35.43
CA THR A 110 17.26 0.90 36.78
C THR A 110 17.85 -0.51 36.99
N LEU A 111 17.82 -1.36 35.95
CA LEU A 111 18.39 -2.71 35.99
C LEU A 111 19.93 -2.69 35.93
N THR A 112 20.51 -1.76 35.17
CA THR A 112 21.98 -1.60 35.06
C THR A 112 22.61 -1.14 36.37
N VAL A 113 21.93 -0.24 37.09
CA VAL A 113 22.34 0.20 38.44
C VAL A 113 22.31 -0.95 39.45
N LYS A 114 21.35 -1.88 39.34
CA LYS A 114 21.26 -3.05 40.24
C LYS A 114 22.30 -4.14 39.96
N LEU A 115 22.85 -4.22 38.76
CA LEU A 115 23.89 -5.19 38.37
C LEU A 115 25.31 -4.70 38.70
N SER A 116 25.46 -3.43 39.04
CA SER A 116 26.75 -2.78 39.36
C SER A 116 26.93 -2.48 40.86
N ALA A 117 25.96 -2.88 41.70
CA ALA A 117 25.98 -2.80 43.16
C ALA A 117 26.09 -4.20 43.78
#